data_AF-A0A7T7ZW29-F1
#
_entry.id   AF-A0A7T7ZW29-F1
#
_cell.length_a   1.000
_cell.length_b   1.000
_cell.length_c   1.000
_cell.angle_alpha   90.00
_cell.angle_beta   90.00
_cell.angle_gamma   90.00
#
_symmetry.space_group_name_H-M   'P 1'
#
loop_
_entity.id
_entity.type
_entity.pdbx_description
1 polymer ?
#
loop_
_entity_poly.entity_id
_entity_poly.type
_entity_poly.pdbx_seq_one_letter_code
_entity_poly.pdbx_strand_id
1 'polypeptide(L)'
;MNNKKYIYVLLLPLYLSCNPLYKKYQTIDIEALKSNLYNEQHKIIKDILSKESKSSILIIRWKKNMLVKDAPLYYSALLYTSLDGKIKLLSNDKKNKEKEILITKDSSNEYFREFSYILNNYLQGKDEHLLSLRDSFSSSEMNSPYYIYDFVKHKKIKINSFIFDKEGKIIQ
;
A
#
# COMPACT_ATOMS: atom_id res chain seq x y z
N MET A 1 -38.53 -51.64 -7.46
CA MET A 1 -37.48 -50.94 -6.69
C MET A 1 -36.32 -50.63 -7.62
N ASN A 2 -36.19 -49.39 -8.10
CA ASN A 2 -35.04 -48.97 -8.89
C ASN A 2 -34.58 -47.61 -8.36
N ASN A 3 -33.74 -47.64 -7.32
CA ASN A 3 -33.14 -46.45 -6.72
C ASN A 3 -32.04 -45.93 -7.63
N LYS A 4 -32.39 -45.05 -8.58
CA LYS A 4 -31.40 -44.17 -9.22
C LYS A 4 -30.95 -43.15 -8.16
N LYS A 5 -29.82 -43.44 -7.51
CA LYS A 5 -29.12 -42.49 -6.65
C LYS A 5 -28.59 -41.36 -7.53
N TYR A 6 -29.27 -40.22 -7.53
CA TYR A 6 -28.74 -38.97 -8.04
C TYR A 6 -27.60 -38.55 -7.10
N ILE A 7 -26.35 -38.78 -7.52
CA ILE A 7 -25.20 -38.13 -6.91
C ILE A 7 -25.32 -36.67 -7.34
N TYR A 8 -25.87 -35.84 -6.46
CA TYR A 8 -25.67 -34.40 -6.53
C TYR A 8 -24.17 -34.17 -6.31
N VAL A 9 -23.42 -34.10 -7.41
CA VAL A 9 -22.08 -33.52 -7.38
C VAL A 9 -22.28 -32.07 -7.00
N LEU A 10 -21.98 -31.81 -5.74
CA LEU A 10 -21.86 -30.52 -5.11
C LEU A 10 -20.83 -29.70 -5.89
N LEU A 11 -21.26 -29.03 -6.96
CA LEU A 11 -20.58 -27.86 -7.48
C LEU A 11 -20.80 -26.75 -6.46
N LEU A 12 -20.06 -26.84 -5.35
CA LEU A 12 -19.66 -25.68 -4.60
C LEU A 12 -18.47 -25.14 -5.40
N PRO A 13 -18.64 -24.16 -6.31
CA PRO A 13 -17.49 -23.36 -6.66
C PRO A 13 -17.10 -22.74 -5.33
N LEU A 14 -15.99 -23.24 -4.76
CA LEU A 14 -15.21 -22.51 -3.80
C LEU A 14 -14.76 -21.24 -4.53
N TYR A 15 -15.66 -20.27 -4.65
CA TYR A 15 -15.35 -18.86 -4.66
C TYR A 15 -14.81 -18.54 -3.26
N LEU A 16 -13.71 -19.19 -2.90
CA LEU A 16 -12.64 -18.51 -2.20
C LEU A 16 -12.30 -17.37 -3.15
N SER A 17 -12.98 -16.23 -2.98
CA SER A 17 -12.56 -14.94 -3.48
C SER A 17 -11.28 -14.55 -2.73
N CYS A 18 -10.26 -15.40 -2.83
CA CYS A 18 -8.90 -15.05 -2.51
C CYS A 18 -8.52 -14.03 -3.57
N ASN A 19 -8.71 -12.75 -3.23
CA ASN A 19 -8.25 -11.66 -4.07
C ASN A 19 -6.77 -11.95 -4.44
N PRO A 20 -6.45 -12.12 -5.73
CA PRO A 20 -5.14 -12.59 -6.16
C PRO A 20 -4.02 -11.62 -5.76
N LEU A 21 -4.31 -10.33 -5.60
CA LEU A 21 -3.33 -9.32 -5.17
C LEU A 21 -3.00 -9.44 -3.71
N TYR A 22 -4.00 -9.68 -2.86
CA TYR A 22 -3.73 -9.89 -1.44
C TYR A 22 -2.91 -11.17 -1.20
N LYS A 23 -3.14 -12.23 -1.98
CA LYS A 23 -2.29 -13.43 -1.93
C LYS A 23 -0.86 -13.12 -2.38
N LYS A 24 -0.67 -12.29 -3.42
CA LYS A 24 0.65 -11.81 -3.84
C LYS A 24 1.31 -10.93 -2.78
N TYR A 25 0.55 -10.11 -2.07
CA TYR A 25 1.08 -9.34 -0.95
C TYR A 25 1.64 -10.25 0.13
N GLN A 26 0.88 -11.28 0.54
CA GLN A 26 1.32 -12.23 1.57
C GLN A 26 2.64 -12.94 1.22
N THR A 27 2.88 -13.19 -0.06
CA THR A 27 4.13 -13.82 -0.53
C THR A 27 5.28 -12.83 -0.68
N ILE A 28 5.00 -11.54 -0.85
CA ILE A 28 6.02 -10.48 -0.88
C ILE A 28 6.41 -10.05 0.54
N ASP A 29 5.49 -10.13 1.50
CA ASP A 29 5.65 -9.62 2.87
C ASP A 29 6.02 -10.71 3.89
N ILE A 30 6.90 -11.65 3.51
CA ILE A 30 7.21 -12.86 4.28
C ILE A 30 8.03 -12.59 5.57
N GLU A 31 8.74 -11.46 5.66
CA GLU A 31 9.75 -11.21 6.71
C GLU A 31 9.24 -10.54 7.99
N ALA A 32 7.94 -10.26 8.11
CA ALA A 32 7.45 -9.53 9.28
C ALA A 32 7.25 -10.46 10.50
N LEU A 33 8.00 -10.21 11.57
CA LEU A 33 7.69 -10.70 12.91
C LEU A 33 6.20 -10.40 13.21
N LYS A 34 5.42 -11.45 13.51
CA LYS A 34 3.98 -11.38 13.80
C LYS A 34 3.72 -10.57 15.07
N SER A 35 3.70 -9.26 14.95
CA SER A 35 3.36 -8.30 16.00
C SER A 35 1.90 -7.83 15.86
N ASN A 36 1.35 -7.21 16.90
CA ASN A 36 0.02 -6.58 16.82
C ASN A 36 -0.04 -5.49 15.73
N LEU A 37 1.04 -4.71 15.59
CA LEU A 37 1.15 -3.70 14.54
C LEU A 37 1.11 -4.32 13.14
N TYR A 38 1.80 -5.46 12.95
CA TYR A 38 1.75 -6.18 11.68
C TYR A 38 0.33 -6.65 11.36
N ASN A 39 -0.40 -7.19 12.34
CA ASN A 39 -1.78 -7.63 12.14
C ASN A 39 -2.72 -6.46 11.76
N GLU A 40 -2.55 -5.30 12.40
CA GLU A 40 -3.29 -4.08 12.04
C GLU A 40 -3.00 -3.64 10.61
N GLN A 41 -1.72 -3.59 10.20
CA GLN A 41 -1.31 -3.25 8.83
C GLN A 41 -1.89 -4.24 7.82
N HIS A 42 -1.79 -5.54 8.11
CA HIS A 42 -2.27 -6.60 7.23
C HIS A 42 -3.77 -6.52 6.97
N LYS A 43 -4.56 -6.19 8.00
CA LYS A 43 -6.00 -5.99 7.87
C LYS A 43 -6.29 -4.83 6.91
N ILE A 44 -5.62 -3.69 7.08
CA ILE A 44 -5.79 -2.52 6.22
C ILE A 44 -5.37 -2.84 4.78
N ILE A 45 -4.22 -3.50 4.57
CA ILE A 45 -3.76 -3.90 3.24
C ILE A 45 -4.76 -4.85 2.58
N LYS A 46 -5.27 -5.84 3.33
CA LYS A 46 -6.30 -6.75 2.82
C LYS A 46 -7.51 -5.97 2.34
N ASP A 47 -7.99 -5.02 3.13
CA ASP A 47 -9.17 -4.23 2.79
C ASP A 47 -8.94 -3.37 1.55
N ILE A 48 -7.76 -2.75 1.43
CA ILE A 48 -7.34 -1.99 0.24
C ILE A 48 -7.32 -2.90 -0.99
N LEU A 49 -6.53 -3.98 -0.94
CA LEU A 49 -6.28 -4.83 -2.10
C LEU A 49 -7.50 -5.66 -2.48
N SER A 50 -8.39 -5.99 -1.54
CA SER A 50 -9.61 -6.78 -1.79
C SER A 50 -10.55 -6.14 -2.82
N LYS A 51 -10.52 -4.81 -2.92
CA LYS A 51 -11.32 -4.00 -3.84
C LYS A 51 -10.70 -3.91 -5.25
N GLU A 52 -9.48 -4.40 -5.41
CA GLU A 52 -8.69 -4.23 -6.62
C GLU A 52 -8.63 -5.54 -7.40
N SER A 53 -8.86 -5.48 -8.71
CA SER A 53 -8.88 -6.65 -9.61
C SER A 53 -7.68 -6.73 -10.54
N LYS A 54 -6.94 -5.63 -10.70
CA LYS A 54 -5.81 -5.50 -11.63
C LYS A 54 -4.48 -5.48 -10.88
N SER A 55 -3.43 -6.04 -11.50
CA SER A 55 -2.08 -5.92 -10.94
C SER A 55 -1.62 -4.47 -10.94
N SER A 56 -1.25 -4.00 -9.75
CA SER A 56 -0.97 -2.60 -9.46
C SER A 56 0.33 -2.47 -8.66
N ILE A 57 0.85 -1.25 -8.59
CA ILE A 57 1.90 -0.86 -7.65
C ILE A 57 1.21 -0.17 -6.47
N LEU A 58 1.48 -0.64 -5.26
CA LEU A 58 1.02 0.01 -4.02
C LEU A 58 2.20 0.71 -3.37
N ILE A 59 2.08 2.02 -3.14
CA ILE A 59 3.01 2.80 -2.32
C ILE A 59 2.26 3.18 -1.04
N ILE A 60 2.76 2.81 0.13
CA ILE A 60 2.09 3.08 1.41
C ILE A 60 3.06 3.57 2.48
N ARG A 61 2.58 4.49 3.31
CA ARG A 61 3.28 4.99 4.49
C ARG A 61 2.37 4.85 5.71
N TRP A 62 2.95 4.40 6.82
CA TRP A 62 2.26 4.16 8.09
C TRP A 62 2.64 5.19 9.14
N LYS A 63 1.67 5.70 9.90
CA LYS A 63 1.88 6.63 11.00
C LYS A 63 1.14 6.15 12.24
N LYS A 64 1.86 5.88 13.33
CA LYS A 64 1.30 5.52 14.63
C LYS A 64 1.98 6.37 15.70
N ASN A 65 1.21 6.97 16.60
CA ASN A 65 1.78 7.71 17.71
C ASN A 65 2.27 6.70 18.76
N MET A 66 3.60 6.60 18.93
CA MET A 66 4.20 5.66 19.88
C MET A 66 4.10 6.13 21.34
N LEU A 67 3.83 7.42 21.57
CA LEU A 67 3.70 8.01 22.92
C LEU A 67 2.31 7.80 23.53
N VAL A 68 1.32 7.42 22.72
CA VAL A 68 -0.05 7.17 23.18
C VAL A 68 -0.32 5.67 23.14
N LYS A 69 -0.59 5.08 24.30
CA LYS A 69 -1.02 3.68 24.41
C LYS A 69 -2.29 3.48 23.57
N ASP A 70 -2.32 2.41 22.78
CA ASP A 70 -3.43 2.07 21.87
C ASP A 70 -3.76 3.16 20.83
N ALA A 71 -2.77 3.98 20.45
CA ALA A 71 -2.95 4.94 19.37
C ALA A 71 -3.43 4.26 18.08
N PRO A 72 -4.40 4.83 17.36
CA PRO A 72 -4.83 4.30 16.07
C PRO A 72 -3.68 4.35 15.06
N LEU A 73 -3.62 3.32 14.20
CA LEU A 73 -2.73 3.26 13.05
C LEU A 73 -3.33 4.07 11.89
N TYR A 74 -2.62 5.12 11.48
CA TYR A 74 -2.94 5.90 10.30
C TYR A 74 -2.10 5.46 9.11
N TYR A 75 -2.62 5.71 7.90
CA TYR A 75 -1.93 5.47 6.65
C TYR A 75 -2.26 6.53 5.60
N SER A 76 -1.35 6.64 4.65
CA SER A 76 -1.58 7.25 3.34
C SER A 76 -1.01 6.31 2.29
N ALA A 77 -1.74 6.12 1.20
CA ALA A 77 -1.35 5.19 0.15
C ALA A 77 -1.70 5.71 -1.25
N LEU A 78 -0.88 5.30 -2.22
CA LEU A 78 -1.07 5.46 -3.65
C LEU A 78 -1.14 4.08 -4.28
N LEU A 79 -2.20 3.82 -5.04
CA LEU A 79 -2.31 2.66 -5.90
C LEU A 79 -2.24 3.08 -7.36
N TYR A 80 -1.30 2.51 -8.10
CA TYR A 80 -1.08 2.76 -9.52
C TYR A 80 -1.39 1.52 -10.35
N THR A 81 -2.30 1.63 -11.31
CA THR A 81 -2.63 0.53 -12.24
C THR A 81 -1.82 0.67 -13.51
N SER A 82 -0.85 -0.22 -13.75
CA SER A 82 0.07 -0.12 -14.89
C SER A 82 -0.61 -0.20 -16.27
N LEU A 83 -1.77 -0.86 -16.37
CA LEU A 83 -2.47 -1.06 -17.63
C LEU A 83 -3.09 0.23 -18.19
N ASP A 84 -3.64 1.09 -17.33
CA ASP A 84 -4.37 2.29 -17.74
C ASP A 84 -3.81 3.58 -17.10
N GLY A 85 -2.71 3.47 -16.37
CA GLY A 85 -2.03 4.60 -15.72
C GLY A 85 -2.86 5.27 -14.63
N LYS A 86 -3.92 4.62 -14.13
CA LYS A 86 -4.80 5.19 -13.11
C LYS A 86 -4.13 5.24 -11.76
N ILE A 87 -4.32 6.36 -11.07
CA ILE A 87 -3.83 6.61 -9.72
C ILE A 87 -5.03 6.73 -8.77
N LYS A 88 -4.97 6.01 -7.66
CA LYS A 88 -5.96 6.06 -6.58
C LYS A 88 -5.24 6.42 -5.28
N LEU A 89 -5.80 7.38 -4.56
CA LEU A 89 -5.23 7.87 -3.31
C LEU A 89 -6.15 7.52 -2.14
N LEU A 90 -5.54 7.01 -1.08
CA LEU A 90 -6.21 6.45 0.07
C LEU A 90 -5.57 6.99 1.35
N SER A 91 -6.39 7.39 2.32
CA SER A 91 -5.93 7.80 3.65
C SER A 91 -7.03 7.60 4.69
N ASN A 92 -6.63 7.37 5.94
CA ASN A 92 -7.54 7.27 7.09
C ASN A 92 -7.18 8.28 8.22
N ASP A 93 -6.47 9.36 7.93
CA ASP A 93 -6.19 10.43 8.92
C ASP A 93 -7.49 11.07 9.44
N LYS A 94 -7.56 11.31 10.77
CA LYS A 94 -8.68 11.93 11.52
C LYS A 94 -9.33 13.17 10.89
N LYS A 95 -8.64 13.92 10.01
CA LYS A 95 -9.25 15.07 9.31
C LYS A 95 -10.14 14.70 8.11
N ASN A 96 -10.00 13.49 7.56
CA ASN A 96 -10.80 13.02 6.43
C ASN A 96 -11.30 11.60 6.71
N LYS A 97 -12.58 11.46 7.11
CA LYS A 97 -13.30 10.19 7.02
C LYS A 97 -13.04 9.59 5.62
N GLU A 98 -12.57 8.34 5.58
CA GLU A 98 -12.21 7.55 4.38
C GLU A 98 -12.60 8.20 3.05
N LYS A 99 -11.71 9.04 2.50
CA LYS A 99 -11.88 9.56 1.15
C LYS A 99 -11.04 8.70 0.23
N GLU A 100 -11.69 7.78 -0.45
CA GLU A 100 -11.21 7.30 -1.74
C GLU A 100 -11.23 8.50 -2.69
N ILE A 101 -10.08 9.13 -2.89
CA ILE A 101 -9.95 10.20 -3.88
C ILE A 101 -9.36 9.54 -5.13
N LEU A 102 -10.24 9.28 -6.10
CA LEU A 102 -9.83 8.92 -7.46
C LEU A 102 -9.24 10.18 -8.10
N ILE A 103 -7.91 10.28 -8.14
CA ILE A 103 -7.24 11.38 -8.85
C ILE A 103 -6.98 10.92 -10.28
N THR A 104 -7.78 11.42 -11.22
CA THR A 104 -7.43 11.39 -12.64
C THR A 104 -6.35 12.44 -12.90
N LYS A 105 -5.08 12.01 -13.04
CA LYS A 105 -3.93 12.75 -13.61
C LYS A 105 -3.60 14.16 -13.08
N ASP A 106 -4.32 14.71 -12.11
CA ASP A 106 -4.03 16.04 -11.59
C ASP A 106 -3.15 15.94 -10.33
N SER A 107 -1.84 16.11 -10.54
CA SER A 107 -0.78 15.98 -9.53
C SER A 107 -0.59 17.24 -8.66
N SER A 108 -1.54 18.17 -8.68
CA SER A 108 -1.46 19.45 -7.96
C SER A 108 -1.71 19.36 -6.46
N ASN A 109 -2.03 18.17 -5.93
CA ASN A 109 -2.27 17.99 -4.52
C ASN A 109 -0.95 17.83 -3.74
N GLU A 110 -0.56 18.89 -3.02
CA GLU A 110 0.65 18.94 -2.17
C GLU A 110 0.74 17.76 -1.19
N TYR A 111 -0.39 17.20 -0.73
CA TYR A 111 -0.42 16.05 0.18
C TYR A 111 0.12 14.74 -0.43
N PHE A 112 0.35 14.70 -1.75
CA PHE A 112 0.78 13.48 -2.47
C PHE A 112 2.07 13.67 -3.27
N ARG A 113 2.80 14.74 -2.98
CA ARG A 113 4.02 15.09 -3.70
C ARG A 113 5.09 14.00 -3.57
N GLU A 114 5.31 13.48 -2.37
CA GLU A 114 6.28 12.39 -2.11
C GLU A 114 5.86 11.10 -2.80
N PHE A 115 4.58 10.73 -2.74
CA PHE A 115 4.06 9.53 -3.41
C PHE A 115 4.25 9.61 -4.93
N SER A 116 3.97 10.78 -5.52
CA SER A 116 4.15 11.02 -6.95
C SER A 116 5.63 10.98 -7.35
N TYR A 117 6.50 11.58 -6.52
CA TYR A 117 7.95 11.53 -6.73
C TYR A 117 8.49 10.10 -6.69
N ILE A 118 8.06 9.31 -5.70
CA ILE A 118 8.43 7.90 -5.56
C ILE A 118 7.96 7.13 -6.79
N LEU A 119 6.69 7.24 -7.16
CA LEU A 119 6.12 6.55 -8.31
C LEU A 119 6.88 6.88 -9.60
N ASN A 120 7.12 8.16 -9.87
CA ASN A 120 7.78 8.61 -11.10
C ASN A 120 9.21 8.09 -11.21
N ASN A 121 10.00 8.15 -10.13
CA ASN A 121 11.36 7.61 -10.12
C ASN A 121 11.35 6.08 -10.23
N TYR A 122 10.42 5.40 -9.56
CA TYR A 122 10.29 3.95 -9.62
C TYR A 122 9.94 3.47 -11.04
N LEU A 123 9.00 4.13 -11.71
CA LEU A 123 8.63 3.82 -13.09
C LEU A 123 9.78 4.11 -14.09
N GLN A 124 10.68 5.04 -13.76
CA GLN A 124 11.90 5.31 -14.53
C GLN A 124 13.06 4.35 -14.20
N GLY A 125 12.86 3.37 -13.32
CA GLY A 125 13.90 2.42 -12.92
C GLY A 125 14.98 3.00 -12.00
N LYS A 126 14.72 4.14 -11.36
CA LYS A 126 15.66 4.84 -10.46
C LYS A 126 15.60 4.31 -9.03
N ASP A 127 15.63 2.99 -8.87
CA ASP A 127 15.50 2.33 -7.57
C ASP A 127 16.68 2.67 -6.65
N GLU A 128 17.90 2.71 -7.17
CA GLU A 128 19.11 3.08 -6.41
C GLU A 128 19.02 4.50 -5.85
N HIS A 129 18.53 5.44 -6.67
CA HIS A 129 18.30 6.81 -6.25
C HIS A 129 17.28 6.87 -5.09
N LEU A 130 16.14 6.19 -5.23
CA LEU A 130 15.12 6.12 -4.18
C LEU A 130 15.66 5.52 -2.87
N LEU A 131 16.50 4.48 -2.97
CA LEU A 131 17.14 3.85 -1.82
C LEU A 131 18.23 4.71 -1.18
N SER A 132 18.81 5.65 -1.93
CA SER A 132 19.84 6.56 -1.42
C SER A 132 19.30 7.74 -0.60
N LEU A 133 17.98 7.98 -0.64
CA LEU A 133 17.36 9.09 0.09
C LEU A 133 17.56 8.93 1.61
N ARG A 134 18.05 10.00 2.26
CA ARG A 134 18.22 10.05 3.72
C ARG A 134 16.90 10.36 4.40
N ASP A 135 16.78 9.93 5.65
CA ASP A 135 15.61 10.23 6.47
C ASP A 135 15.62 11.71 6.87
N SER A 136 14.58 12.46 6.51
CA SER A 136 14.46 13.88 6.90
C SER A 136 14.19 14.07 8.40
N PHE A 137 13.91 13.00 9.14
CA PHE A 137 13.46 13.06 10.53
C PHE A 137 14.58 12.58 11.47
N SER A 138 14.99 13.44 12.39
CA SER A 138 16.15 13.23 13.27
C SER A 138 15.87 12.43 14.55
N SER A 139 14.65 11.92 14.75
CA SER A 139 14.26 11.28 16.02
C SER A 139 13.67 9.87 15.83
N SER A 140 13.98 9.01 16.81
CA SER A 140 13.45 7.66 17.01
C SER A 140 11.92 7.57 17.15
N GLU A 141 11.20 8.70 17.08
CA GLU A 141 9.75 8.78 17.29
C GLU A 141 8.93 8.86 15.99
N MET A 142 9.54 9.18 14.84
CA MET A 142 8.83 9.40 13.56
C MET A 142 9.44 8.67 12.35
N ASN A 143 10.10 7.52 12.55
CA ASN A 143 10.50 6.67 11.43
C ASN A 143 9.25 6.07 10.74
N SER A 144 8.81 6.73 9.67
CA SER A 144 7.59 6.44 8.94
C SER A 144 7.95 6.27 7.46
N PRO A 145 8.65 5.18 7.11
CA PRO A 145 9.16 4.96 5.77
C PRO A 145 8.03 4.69 4.79
N TYR A 146 8.32 4.89 3.51
CA TYR A 146 7.45 4.48 2.41
C TYR A 146 7.78 3.04 2.01
N TYR A 147 6.75 2.27 1.69
CA TYR A 147 6.89 0.92 1.14
C TYR A 147 6.28 0.86 -0.25
N ILE A 148 7.06 0.42 -1.24
CA ILE A 148 6.56 0.05 -2.57
C ILE A 148 6.34 -1.45 -2.59
N TYR A 149 5.14 -1.87 -2.99
CA TYR A 149 4.80 -3.24 -3.34
C TYR A 149 4.46 -3.29 -4.83
N ASP A 150 5.31 -3.93 -5.63
CA ASP A 150 5.05 -4.20 -7.04
C ASP A 150 4.59 -5.66 -7.19
N PHE A 151 3.30 -5.85 -7.42
CA PHE A 151 2.68 -7.17 -7.55
C PHE A 151 2.91 -7.83 -8.92
N VAL A 152 3.47 -7.10 -9.89
CA VAL A 152 3.88 -7.65 -11.20
C VAL A 152 5.30 -8.18 -11.10
N LYS A 153 6.21 -7.37 -10.55
CA LYS A 153 7.63 -7.72 -10.37
C LYS A 153 7.90 -8.57 -9.14
N HIS A 154 6.89 -8.82 -8.30
CA HIS A 154 7.03 -9.54 -7.04
C HIS A 154 8.09 -8.92 -6.12
N LYS A 155 8.04 -7.58 -5.98
CA LYS A 155 9.10 -6.80 -5.33
C LYS A 155 8.54 -5.93 -4.21
N LYS A 156 9.27 -5.86 -3.09
CA LYS A 156 9.08 -4.89 -2.01
C LYS A 156 10.29 -3.97 -1.93
N ILE A 157 10.07 -2.66 -1.78
CA ILE A 157 11.13 -1.68 -1.53
C ILE A 157 10.73 -0.84 -0.34
N LYS A 158 11.66 -0.65 0.60
CA LYS A 158 11.52 0.30 1.72
C LYS A 158 12.34 1.54 1.38
N ILE A 159 11.70 2.71 1.42
CA ILE A 159 12.31 4.02 1.17
C ILE A 159 12.21 4.82 2.46
N ASN A 160 13.30 5.48 2.85
CA ASN A 160 13.32 6.31 4.05
C ASN A 160 12.26 7.43 3.96
N SER A 161 11.85 7.93 5.12
CA SER A 161 10.88 9.02 5.16
C SER A 161 11.56 10.30 4.69
N PHE A 162 10.98 10.97 3.70
CA PHE A 162 11.46 12.28 3.27
C PHE A 162 10.30 13.25 3.04
N ILE A 163 10.60 14.55 3.01
CA ILE A 163 9.64 15.62 2.69
C ILE A 163 10.26 16.65 1.75
N PHE A 164 9.41 17.38 1.04
CA PHE A 164 9.82 18.55 0.27
C PHE A 164 9.72 19.84 1.09
N ASP A 165 10.65 20.77 0.89
CA ASP A 165 10.50 22.15 1.32
C ASP A 165 9.52 22.92 0.40
N LYS A 166 9.26 24.18 0.74
CA LYS A 166 8.38 25.08 -0.03
C LYS A 166 8.92 25.37 -1.44
N GLU A 167 10.23 25.28 -1.64
CA GLU A 167 10.88 25.50 -2.94
C GLU A 167 10.87 24.22 -3.80
N GLY A 168 10.54 23.08 -3.21
CA GLY A 168 10.52 21.79 -3.86
C GLY A 168 11.80 20.99 -3.84
N LYS A 169 12.73 21.34 -2.95
CA LYS A 169 13.91 20.53 -2.67
C LYS A 169 13.58 19.50 -1.59
N ILE A 170 14.19 18.33 -1.69
CA ILE A 170 14.08 17.30 -0.66
C ILE A 170 14.90 17.76 0.55
N ILE A 171 14.28 17.75 1.73
CA ILE A 171 14.98 17.99 3.00
C ILE A 171 15.65 16.66 3.40
N GLN A 172 16.94 16.65 3.71
CA GLN A 172 17.72 15.43 4.01
C GLN A 172 18.79 15.67 5.07
#